data_AF-A0A350YJG1-F1
#
_entry.id   AF-A0A350YJG1-F1
#
_cell.length_a   1.000
_cell.length_b   1.000
_cell.length_c   1.000
_cell.angle_alpha   90.00
_cell.angle_beta   90.00
_cell.angle_gamma   90.00
#
_symmetry.space_group_name_H-M   'P 1'
#
loop_
_entity.id
_entity.type
_entity.pdbx_description
1 polymer ?
#
loop_
_entity_poly.entity_id
_entity_poly.type
_entity_poly.pdbx_seq_one_letter_code
_entity_poly.pdbx_strand_id
1 'polypeptide(L)'
;MANQARKAFTLVEMSMVLVIIGLVIMIVYPALGAFRQSMQASATQSNLQALMRATAAFVQNNGCLPCPTPASTTGVGFGRVRGDTLTAMCSVCPIAEGIVPFVSLGIPMQTTKDGWGRWITLRVDPALTINFGVAPPTELCLASDPAPCV
;
A
#
# COMPACT_ATOMS: atom_id res chain seq x y z
N MET A 1 3.09 -71.74 -15.32
CA MET A 1 2.73 -70.31 -15.48
C MET A 1 1.92 -69.92 -14.25
N ALA A 2 2.58 -69.37 -13.23
CA ALA A 2 1.95 -69.07 -11.95
C ALA A 2 1.01 -67.87 -12.11
N ASN A 3 -0.28 -68.09 -11.84
CA ASN A 3 -1.33 -67.09 -11.97
C ASN A 3 -1.22 -66.12 -10.77
N GLN A 4 -0.62 -64.95 -10.97
CA GLN A 4 -0.62 -63.89 -9.97
C GLN A 4 -2.02 -63.30 -9.87
N ALA A 5 -2.74 -63.68 -8.81
CA ALA A 5 -3.97 -63.04 -8.40
C ALA A 5 -3.67 -61.55 -8.13
N ARG A 6 -4.14 -60.66 -9.00
CA ARG A 6 -4.10 -59.22 -8.77
C ARG A 6 -4.93 -58.94 -7.51
N LYS A 7 -4.28 -58.50 -6.42
CA LYS A 7 -4.96 -57.94 -5.25
C LYS A 7 -5.68 -56.67 -5.71
N ALA A 8 -6.99 -56.76 -5.88
CA ALA A 8 -7.82 -55.58 -6.09
C ALA A 8 -7.99 -54.85 -4.75
N PHE A 9 -7.77 -53.54 -4.77
CA PHE A 9 -8.00 -52.66 -3.62
C PHE A 9 -9.44 -52.83 -3.11
N THR A 10 -9.60 -52.99 -1.81
CA THR A 10 -10.93 -53.12 -1.22
C THR A 10 -11.59 -51.73 -1.14
N LEU A 11 -12.91 -51.66 -1.34
CA LEU A 11 -13.68 -50.41 -1.15
C LEU A 11 -13.48 -49.81 0.25
N VAL A 12 -13.29 -50.68 1.25
CA VAL A 12 -13.05 -50.29 2.64
C VAL A 12 -11.69 -49.62 2.82
N GLU A 13 -10.67 -50.09 2.13
CA GLU A 13 -9.31 -49.52 2.19
C GLU A 13 -9.29 -48.10 1.61
N MET A 14 -10.02 -47.87 0.52
CA MET A 14 -10.16 -46.53 -0.04
C MET A 14 -11.06 -45.61 0.80
N SER A 15 -12.12 -46.14 1.45
CA SER A 15 -12.98 -45.31 2.30
C SER A 15 -12.25 -44.82 3.56
N MET A 16 -11.42 -45.66 4.18
CA MET A 16 -10.59 -45.26 5.32
C MET A 16 -9.57 -44.17 4.94
N VAL A 17 -8.94 -44.28 3.76
CA VAL A 17 -7.98 -43.28 3.28
C VAL A 17 -8.65 -41.92 3.08
N LEU A 18 -9.85 -41.88 2.49
CA LEU A 18 -10.59 -40.63 2.28
C LEU A 18 -11.00 -39.97 3.61
N VAL A 19 -11.37 -40.77 4.62
CA VAL A 19 -11.67 -40.27 5.97
C VAL A 19 -10.44 -39.62 6.59
N ILE A 20 -9.27 -40.28 6.51
CA ILE A 20 -8.01 -39.73 7.05
C ILE A 20 -7.61 -38.44 6.32
N ILE A 21 -7.70 -38.42 4.98
CA ILE A 21 -7.38 -37.22 4.18
C ILE A 21 -8.33 -36.07 4.56
N GLY A 22 -9.64 -36.32 4.70
CA GLY A 22 -10.61 -35.32 5.11
C GLY A 22 -10.30 -34.71 6.49
N LEU A 23 -9.91 -35.55 7.45
CA LEU A 23 -9.51 -35.11 8.78
C LEU A 23 -8.26 -34.22 8.74
N VAL A 24 -7.23 -34.62 7.98
CA VAL A 24 -5.99 -33.84 7.84
C VAL A 24 -6.28 -32.48 7.20
N ILE A 25 -7.10 -32.42 6.15
CA ILE A 25 -7.45 -31.16 5.48
C ILE A 25 -8.17 -30.21 6.44
N MET A 26 -9.09 -30.71 7.27
CA MET A 26 -9.79 -29.88 8.27
C MET A 26 -8.82 -29.16 9.22
N ILE A 27 -7.74 -29.83 9.64
CA ILE A 27 -6.75 -29.25 10.56
C ILE A 27 -5.86 -28.24 9.84
N VAL A 28 -5.45 -28.52 8.60
CA VAL A 28 -4.48 -27.69 7.85
C VAL A 28 -5.12 -26.44 7.21
N TYR A 29 -6.38 -26.52 6.81
CA TYR A 29 -7.08 -25.44 6.10
C TYR A 29 -7.04 -24.06 6.81
N PRO A 30 -7.30 -23.93 8.13
CA PRO A 30 -7.25 -22.63 8.80
C PRO A 30 -5.83 -22.03 8.85
N ALA A 31 -4.77 -22.84 8.90
CA ALA A 31 -3.39 -22.36 8.98
C ALA A 31 -2.95 -21.59 7.72
N LEU A 32 -3.47 -21.97 6.54
CA LEU A 32 -3.22 -21.29 5.27
C LEU A 32 -3.77 -19.87 5.26
N GLY A 33 -4.90 -19.63 5.91
CA GLY A 33 -5.51 -18.30 6.02
C GLY A 33 -4.63 -17.32 6.78
N ALA A 34 -4.15 -17.73 7.96
CA ALA A 34 -3.27 -16.92 8.80
C ALA A 34 -1.93 -16.61 8.11
N PHE A 35 -1.35 -17.60 7.41
CA PHE A 35 -0.13 -17.39 6.65
C PHE A 35 -0.29 -16.34 5.55
N ARG A 36 -1.40 -16.40 4.78
CA ARG A 36 -1.69 -15.41 3.74
C ARG A 36 -1.88 -14.01 4.34
N GLN A 37 -2.62 -13.89 5.43
CA GLN A 37 -2.82 -12.60 6.10
C GLN A 37 -1.50 -11.99 6.59
N SER A 38 -0.59 -12.80 7.14
CA SER A 38 0.73 -12.34 7.55
C SER A 38 1.56 -11.80 6.38
N MET A 39 1.57 -12.52 5.25
CA MET A 39 2.25 -12.07 4.03
C MET A 39 1.66 -10.76 3.49
N GLN A 40 0.34 -10.63 3.50
CA GLN A 40 -0.37 -9.43 3.05
C GLN A 40 -0.08 -8.23 3.97
N ALA A 41 -0.06 -8.44 5.29
CA ALA A 41 0.28 -7.41 6.26
C ALA A 41 1.73 -6.93 6.09
N SER A 42 2.67 -7.86 5.91
CA SER A 42 4.09 -7.54 5.66
C SER A 42 4.28 -6.74 4.37
N ALA A 43 3.62 -7.14 3.27
CA ALA A 43 3.65 -6.39 2.02
C ALA A 43 3.08 -4.97 2.18
N THR A 44 1.97 -4.83 2.91
CA THR A 44 1.35 -3.53 3.19
C THR A 44 2.28 -2.61 3.98
N GLN A 45 2.96 -3.16 5.00
CA GLN A 45 3.91 -2.39 5.81
C GLN A 45 5.11 -1.90 4.99
N SER A 46 5.68 -2.75 4.13
CA SER A 46 6.77 -2.36 3.23
C SER A 46 6.34 -1.24 2.27
N ASN A 47 5.14 -1.36 1.69
CA ASN A 47 4.59 -0.35 0.80
C ASN A 47 4.35 0.98 1.53
N LEU A 48 3.82 0.94 2.75
CA LEU A 48 3.59 2.13 3.57
C LEU A 48 4.90 2.87 3.89
N GLN A 49 5.97 2.15 4.21
CA GLN A 49 7.28 2.76 4.44
C GLN A 49 7.83 3.45 3.19
N ALA A 50 7.68 2.82 2.02
CA ALA A 50 8.08 3.44 0.75
C ALA A 50 7.26 4.70 0.45
N LEU A 51 5.94 4.67 0.71
CA LEU A 51 5.07 5.84 0.57
C LEU A 51 5.50 6.98 1.49
N MET A 52 5.74 6.71 2.78
CA MET A 52 6.17 7.71 3.74
C MET A 52 7.49 8.38 3.35
N ARG A 53 8.46 7.60 2.86
CA ARG A 53 9.75 8.13 2.36
C ARG A 53 9.56 9.00 1.12
N ALA A 54 8.73 8.56 0.18
CA ALA A 54 8.45 9.33 -1.03
C ALA A 54 7.70 10.64 -0.71
N THR A 55 6.74 10.61 0.22
CA THR A 55 6.05 11.83 0.67
C THR A 55 6.99 12.77 1.40
N ALA A 56 7.89 12.27 2.22
CA ALA A 56 8.90 13.09 2.89
C ALA A 56 9.86 13.75 1.87
N ALA A 57 10.33 13.00 0.87
CA ALA A 57 11.15 13.55 -0.21
C ALA A 57 10.40 14.61 -1.03
N PHE A 58 9.10 14.41 -1.27
CA PHE A 58 8.27 15.41 -1.95
C PHE A 58 8.18 16.70 -1.13
N VAL A 59 7.96 16.58 0.18
CA VAL A 59 7.89 17.72 1.11
C VAL A 59 9.23 18.47 1.15
N GLN A 60 10.36 17.77 1.18
CA GLN A 60 11.69 18.38 1.13
C GLN A 60 11.93 19.15 -0.17
N ASN A 61 11.45 18.63 -1.30
CA ASN A 61 11.69 19.25 -2.61
C ASN A 61 10.72 20.40 -2.95
N ASN A 62 9.49 20.37 -2.42
CA ASN A 62 8.43 21.31 -2.80
C ASN A 62 7.94 22.21 -1.66
N GLY A 63 8.27 21.89 -0.41
CA GLY A 63 7.84 22.66 0.77
C GLY A 63 6.35 22.53 1.09
N CYS A 64 5.67 21.50 0.57
CA CYS A 64 4.26 21.23 0.82
C CYS A 64 3.96 19.73 0.87
N LEU A 65 2.88 19.32 1.54
CA LEU A 65 2.38 17.95 1.43
C LEU A 65 1.68 17.75 0.08
N PRO A 66 1.83 16.58 -0.55
CA PRO A 66 1.21 16.30 -1.83
C PRO A 66 -0.32 16.20 -1.68
N CYS A 67 -1.06 16.93 -2.52
CA CYS A 67 -2.50 16.73 -2.66
C CYS A 67 -2.82 15.30 -3.14
N PRO A 68 -3.74 14.58 -2.48
CA PRO A 68 -4.18 13.27 -2.93
C PRO A 68 -4.80 13.33 -4.33
N THR A 69 -4.72 12.23 -5.07
CA THR A 69 -5.47 12.05 -6.31
C THR A 69 -6.90 11.61 -5.96
N PRO A 70 -7.96 12.26 -6.47
CA PRO A 70 -9.33 11.83 -6.21
C PRO A 70 -9.55 10.39 -6.69
N ALA A 71 -10.24 9.57 -5.91
CA ALA A 71 -10.46 8.15 -6.23
C ALA A 71 -11.27 7.90 -7.52
N SER A 72 -12.03 8.90 -7.98
CA SER A 72 -12.78 8.89 -9.24
C SER A 72 -11.93 9.22 -10.47
N THR A 73 -10.69 9.69 -10.29
CA THR A 73 -9.82 10.09 -11.40
C THR A 73 -9.35 8.85 -12.15
N THR A 74 -9.56 8.83 -13.46
CA THR A 74 -9.04 7.80 -14.36
C THR A 74 -8.42 8.46 -15.58
N GLY A 75 -7.46 7.79 -16.22
CA GLY A 75 -6.79 8.32 -17.41
C GLY A 75 -5.83 9.49 -17.11
N VAL A 76 -5.99 10.61 -17.82
CA VAL A 76 -5.05 11.73 -17.76
C VAL A 76 -5.07 12.38 -16.37
N GLY A 77 -3.93 12.37 -15.68
CA GLY A 77 -3.80 12.93 -14.33
C GLY A 77 -3.99 11.92 -13.19
N PHE A 78 -4.27 10.65 -13.50
CA PHE A 78 -4.29 9.61 -12.48
C PHE A 78 -2.90 9.43 -11.86
N GLY A 79 -2.85 9.39 -10.52
CA GLY A 79 -1.61 9.31 -9.76
C GLY A 79 -0.77 10.59 -9.73
N ARG A 80 -1.28 11.73 -10.20
CA ARG A 80 -0.59 13.03 -10.09
C ARG A 80 -1.17 13.86 -8.95
N VAL A 81 -0.31 14.68 -8.33
CA VAL A 81 -0.73 15.75 -7.41
C VAL A 81 -1.61 16.73 -8.18
N ARG A 82 -2.73 17.13 -7.58
CA ARG A 82 -3.69 18.05 -8.20
C ARG A 82 -4.18 19.06 -7.16
N GLY A 83 -3.67 20.29 -7.23
CA GLY A 83 -4.22 21.42 -6.50
C GLY A 83 -5.49 21.97 -7.17
N ASP A 84 -5.87 23.19 -6.79
CA ASP A 84 -6.97 23.97 -7.40
C ASP A 84 -6.90 23.98 -8.95
N THR A 85 -5.71 24.17 -9.50
CA THR A 85 -5.46 24.08 -10.96
C THR A 85 -4.61 22.85 -11.32
N LEU A 86 -4.72 22.40 -12.58
CA LEU A 86 -4.08 21.17 -13.09
C LEU A 86 -2.55 21.13 -12.98
N THR A 87 -1.91 22.27 -12.73
CA THR A 87 -0.45 22.43 -12.69
C THR A 87 0.09 22.85 -11.33
N ALA A 88 -0.79 23.21 -10.38
CA ALA A 88 -0.35 23.66 -9.07
C ALA A 88 -0.08 22.45 -8.15
N MET A 89 1.20 22.31 -7.75
CA MET A 89 1.67 21.22 -6.89
C MET A 89 1.57 21.54 -5.40
N CYS A 90 1.61 22.83 -5.03
CA CYS A 90 1.55 23.34 -3.66
C CYS A 90 0.53 24.49 -3.53
N SER A 91 -0.74 24.21 -3.85
CA SER A 91 -1.83 25.17 -3.71
C SER A 91 -2.96 24.57 -2.88
N VAL A 92 -4.05 25.33 -2.73
CA VAL A 92 -5.26 24.87 -2.03
C VAL A 92 -5.68 23.51 -2.57
N CYS A 93 -5.75 22.53 -1.68
CA CYS A 93 -6.24 21.20 -2.00
C CYS A 93 -7.77 21.16 -1.95
N PRO A 94 -8.47 20.85 -3.06
CA PRO A 94 -9.93 20.73 -3.04
C PRO A 94 -10.41 19.47 -2.32
N ILE A 95 -9.53 18.49 -2.11
CA ILE A 95 -9.83 17.23 -1.43
C ILE A 95 -8.82 16.96 -0.30
N ALA A 96 -9.34 16.60 0.87
CA ALA A 96 -8.50 16.23 2.02
C ALA A 96 -8.10 14.75 2.00
N GLU A 97 -8.74 13.93 1.16
CA GLU A 97 -8.58 12.48 1.15
C GLU A 97 -8.65 11.92 -0.28
N GLY A 98 -7.81 10.92 -0.57
CA GLY A 98 -7.84 10.20 -1.84
C GLY A 98 -6.70 9.19 -1.98
N ILE A 99 -6.38 8.85 -3.23
CA ILE A 99 -5.29 7.93 -3.56
C ILE A 99 -3.96 8.67 -3.47
N VAL A 100 -2.92 7.99 -2.98
CA VAL A 100 -1.55 8.55 -2.96
C VAL A 100 -1.08 8.86 -4.40
N PRO A 101 -0.58 10.06 -4.70
CA PRO A 101 -0.21 10.46 -6.06
C PRO A 101 1.13 9.83 -6.50
N PHE A 102 1.10 8.56 -6.92
CA PHE A 102 2.29 7.76 -7.22
C PHE A 102 3.17 8.28 -8.35
N VAL A 103 2.60 8.87 -9.41
CA VAL A 103 3.35 9.43 -10.54
C VAL A 103 4.15 10.66 -10.08
N SER A 104 3.52 11.54 -9.31
CA SER A 104 4.21 12.73 -8.77
C SER A 104 5.21 12.39 -7.67
N LEU A 105 4.99 11.29 -6.96
CA LEU A 105 5.93 10.75 -5.96
C LEU A 105 7.05 9.91 -6.58
N GLY A 106 7.01 9.63 -7.88
CA GLY A 106 8.02 8.83 -8.57
C GLY A 106 8.05 7.36 -8.14
N ILE A 107 6.96 6.83 -7.60
CA ILE A 107 6.84 5.45 -7.13
C ILE A 107 5.93 4.63 -8.05
N PRO A 108 6.14 3.30 -8.16
CA PRO A 108 5.26 2.49 -8.97
C PRO A 108 3.86 2.40 -8.34
N MET A 109 2.85 2.28 -9.20
CA MET A 109 1.43 2.19 -8.79
C MET A 109 1.18 1.04 -7.82
N GLN A 110 1.88 -0.08 -7.95
CA GLN A 110 1.74 -1.24 -7.08
C GLN A 110 2.05 -0.92 -5.61
N THR A 111 2.96 0.01 -5.34
CA THR A 111 3.30 0.48 -3.98
C THR A 111 2.18 1.26 -3.32
N THR A 112 1.20 1.76 -4.09
CA THR A 112 0.02 2.43 -3.54
C THR A 112 -1.13 1.47 -3.22
N LYS A 113 -0.90 0.15 -3.37
CA LYS A 113 -1.86 -0.88 -2.99
C LYS A 113 -1.39 -1.64 -1.76
N ASP A 114 -2.35 -2.05 -0.93
CA ASP A 114 -2.10 -2.95 0.19
C ASP A 114 -1.94 -4.41 -0.29
N GLY A 115 -1.63 -5.32 0.62
CA GLY A 115 -1.50 -6.76 0.34
C GLY A 115 -2.82 -7.42 -0.12
N TRP A 116 -3.95 -6.75 0.03
CA TRP A 116 -5.27 -7.18 -0.43
C TRP A 116 -5.63 -6.59 -1.80
N GLY A 117 -4.76 -5.77 -2.39
CA GLY A 117 -4.98 -5.12 -3.69
C GLY A 117 -5.89 -3.89 -3.63
N ARG A 118 -6.22 -3.39 -2.43
CA ARG A 118 -6.96 -2.14 -2.22
C ARG A 118 -6.01 -0.95 -2.25
N TRP A 119 -6.52 0.23 -2.58
CA TRP A 119 -5.73 1.46 -2.55
C TRP A 119 -5.43 1.89 -1.12
N ILE A 120 -4.21 2.34 -0.91
CA ILE A 120 -3.81 3.02 0.33
C ILE A 120 -4.29 4.47 0.22
N THR A 121 -5.13 4.87 1.17
CA THR A 121 -5.68 6.21 1.25
C THR A 121 -4.67 7.18 1.87
N LEU A 122 -4.42 8.28 1.17
CA LEU A 122 -3.73 9.44 1.69
C LEU A 122 -4.76 10.44 2.22
N ARG A 123 -4.57 10.88 3.47
CA ARG A 123 -5.30 11.99 4.05
C ARG A 123 -4.32 13.07 4.45
N VAL A 124 -4.61 14.31 4.08
CA VAL A 124 -3.78 15.49 4.36
C VAL A 124 -4.64 16.59 4.95
N ASP A 125 -4.04 17.39 5.82
CA ASP A 125 -4.63 18.66 6.20
C ASP A 125 -4.45 19.66 5.05
N PRO A 126 -5.53 20.27 4.52
CA PRO A 126 -5.41 21.25 3.45
C PRO A 126 -4.46 22.42 3.78
N ALA A 127 -4.31 22.80 5.06
CA ALA A 127 -3.37 23.84 5.47
C ALA A 127 -1.90 23.46 5.26
N LEU A 128 -1.59 22.17 5.13
CA LEU A 128 -0.25 21.66 4.85
C LEU A 128 0.00 21.41 3.35
N THR A 129 -0.99 21.64 2.49
CA THR A 129 -0.84 21.45 1.03
C THR A 129 -0.42 22.73 0.30
N ILE A 130 -0.50 23.87 0.98
CA ILE A 130 0.13 25.11 0.54
C ILE A 130 1.63 25.07 0.86
N ASN A 131 2.44 25.83 0.11
CA ASN A 131 3.87 25.91 0.39
C ASN A 131 4.08 26.54 1.77
N PHE A 132 4.55 25.74 2.73
CA PHE A 132 4.81 26.14 4.10
C PHE A 132 6.30 26.37 4.37
N GLY A 133 7.16 26.28 3.34
CA GLY A 133 8.59 26.52 3.45
C GLY A 133 9.28 25.55 4.41
N VAL A 134 9.81 24.44 3.91
CA VAL A 134 10.70 23.59 4.71
C VAL A 134 12.11 24.18 4.60
N ALA A 135 12.54 24.94 5.60
CA ALA A 135 13.94 25.28 5.73
C ALA A 135 14.73 23.98 5.99
N PRO A 136 15.72 23.61 5.16
CA PRO A 136 16.56 22.46 5.44
C PRO A 136 17.36 22.72 6.74
N PRO A 137 17.61 21.69 7.57
CA PRO A 137 18.31 21.85 8.85
C PRO A 137 19.79 22.28 8.72
N THR A 138 20.28 22.51 7.50
CA THR A 138 21.65 22.93 7.22
C THR A 138 21.84 24.44 7.17
N GLU A 139 20.77 25.24 7.14
CA GLU A 139 20.90 26.66 7.49
C GLU A 139 20.66 26.78 8.99
N LEU A 140 21.65 27.28 9.72
CA LEU A 140 21.51 27.66 11.12
C LEU A 140 20.28 28.55 11.24
N CYS A 141 19.20 28.05 11.83
CA CYS A 141 18.02 28.84 12.14
C CYS A 141 18.48 30.10 12.87
N LEU A 142 18.25 31.27 12.28
CA LEU A 142 18.51 32.54 12.95
C LEU A 142 17.28 32.87 13.78
N ALA A 143 17.48 33.54 14.92
CA ALA A 143 16.40 33.91 15.85
C ALA A 143 15.30 34.81 15.25
N SER A 144 15.47 35.25 13.99
CA SER A 144 14.53 36.05 13.22
C SER A 144 13.56 35.25 12.35
N ASP A 145 13.74 33.94 12.20
CA ASP A 145 12.95 33.14 11.27
C ASP A 145 11.59 32.71 11.86
N PRO A 146 10.48 32.89 11.13
CA PRO A 146 9.18 32.38 11.57
C PRO A 146 9.15 30.84 11.55
N ALA A 147 8.41 30.24 12.48
CA ALA A 147 8.21 28.79 12.58
C ALA A 147 7.85 28.19 11.19
N PRO A 148 8.50 27.09 10.75
CA PRO A 148 8.65 25.83 11.50
C PRO A 148 10.10 25.46 11.87
N CYS A 149 10.96 26.45 12.06
CA CYS A 149 12.32 26.28 12.59
C CYS A 149 12.25 25.97 14.10
N VAL A 150 12.30 24.70 14.49
CA VAL A 150 12.60 24.27 15.88
C VAL A 150 14.08 23.92 15.96
#